data_AF-A0A1Z5KU20-F1
#
_entry.id   AF-A0A1Z5KU20-F1
#
_cell.length_a   1.000
_cell.length_b   1.000
_cell.length_c   1.000
_cell.angle_alpha   90.00
_cell.angle_beta   90.00
_cell.angle_gamma   90.00
#
_symmetry.space_group_name_H-M   'P 1'
#
loop_
_entity.id
_entity.type
_entity.pdbx_description
1 polymer ?
#
loop_
_entity_poly.entity_id
_entity_poly.type
_entity_poly.pdbx_seq_one_letter_code
_entity_poly.pdbx_strand_id
1 'polypeptide(L)'
;MHLALFLQHIHPLLQSQLLDYSIYVIEQSAEHDFNRAKLFNIGFAEATKELSDACCFVFHDVDLLPESGANLYACGRHPRHMCAALDSFRYVLPYPELFGG
;
A
#
# COMPACT_ATOMS: atom_id res chain seq x y z
N MET A 1 -3.48 1.50 -16.76
CA MET A 1 -2.02 1.60 -16.99
C MET A 1 -1.21 1.62 -15.69
N HIS A 2 -1.74 2.13 -14.57
CA HIS A 2 -0.99 2.24 -13.30
C HIS A 2 -0.54 0.90 -12.69
N LEU A 3 -1.41 -0.12 -12.66
CA LEU A 3 -1.07 -1.41 -12.04
C LEU A 3 0.19 -2.07 -12.63
N ALA A 4 0.37 -2.03 -13.95
CA ALA A 4 1.55 -2.61 -14.57
C ALA A 4 2.85 -1.91 -14.13
N LEU A 5 2.83 -0.57 -14.08
CA LEU A 5 3.96 0.23 -13.60
C LEU A 5 4.22 0.00 -12.10
N PHE A 6 3.15 -0.06 -11.30
CA PHE A 6 3.24 -0.38 -9.88
C PHE A 6 3.91 -1.73 -9.65
N LEU A 7 3.46 -2.80 -10.31
CA LEU A 7 4.04 -4.14 -10.15
C LEU A 7 5.49 -4.19 -10.61
N GLN A 8 5.82 -3.54 -11.73
CA GLN A 8 7.20 -3.47 -12.23
C GLN A 8 8.15 -2.81 -11.22
N HIS A 9 7.67 -1.82 -10.46
CA HIS A 9 8.47 -1.07 -9.49
C HIS A 9 8.49 -1.70 -8.10
N ILE A 10 7.34 -2.16 -7.61
CA ILE A 10 7.19 -2.63 -6.24
C ILE A 10 7.80 -4.01 -6.03
N HIS A 11 7.72 -4.91 -7.02
CA HIS A 11 8.26 -6.27 -6.86
C HIS A 11 9.78 -6.26 -6.58
N PRO A 12 10.63 -5.57 -7.35
CA PRO A 12 12.06 -5.46 -7.04
C PRO A 12 12.32 -4.84 -5.67
N LEU A 13 11.55 -3.82 -5.28
CA LEU A 13 11.70 -3.18 -3.98
C LEU A 13 11.45 -4.17 -2.84
N LEU A 14 10.29 -4.83 -2.83
CA LEU A 14 9.90 -5.76 -1.76
C LEU A 14 10.85 -6.96 -1.69
N GLN A 15 11.30 -7.46 -2.84
CA GLN A 15 12.30 -8.54 -2.91
C GLN A 15 13.66 -8.10 -2.35
N SER A 16 14.10 -6.88 -2.65
CA SER A 16 15.36 -6.34 -2.11
C SER A 16 15.33 -6.14 -0.59
N GLN A 17 14.12 -5.98 -0.03
CA GLN A 17 13.89 -5.89 1.41
C GLN A 17 13.75 -7.27 2.09
N LEU A 18 13.88 -8.36 1.33
CA LEU A 18 13.80 -9.76 1.81
C LEU A 18 12.48 -10.05 2.54
N LEU A 19 11.38 -9.47 2.05
CA LEU A 19 10.06 -9.66 2.63
C LEU A 19 9.41 -10.93 2.07
N ASP A 20 8.72 -11.66 2.94
CA ASP A 20 7.68 -12.61 2.55
C ASP A 20 6.39 -11.82 2.35
N TYR A 21 5.92 -11.71 1.11
CA TYR A 21 4.79 -10.84 0.77
C TYR A 21 3.89 -11.46 -0.29
N SER A 22 2.63 -11.05 -0.25
CA SER A 22 1.63 -11.29 -1.29
C SER A 22 0.95 -9.97 -1.66
N ILE A 23 0.68 -9.77 -2.95
CA ILE A 23 -0.01 -8.57 -3.44
C ILE A 23 -1.46 -8.93 -3.75
N TYR A 24 -2.39 -8.28 -3.06
CA TYR A 24 -3.82 -8.41 -3.26
C TYR A 24 -4.36 -7.17 -3.98
N VAL A 25 -4.85 -7.33 -5.20
CA VAL A 25 -5.52 -6.27 -5.96
C VAL A 25 -7.03 -6.45 -5.80
N ILE A 26 -7.67 -5.51 -5.11
CA ILE A 26 -9.12 -5.56 -4.85
C ILE A 26 -9.83 -4.65 -5.85
N GLU A 27 -10.51 -5.28 -6.82
CA GLU A 27 -11.24 -4.58 -7.86
C GLU A 27 -12.72 -4.37 -7.46
N GLN A 28 -13.20 -3.14 -7.60
CA GLN A 28 -14.60 -2.82 -7.38
C GLN A 28 -15.39 -2.96 -8.69
N SER A 29 -16.59 -3.56 -8.63
CA SER A 29 -17.50 -3.55 -9.77
C SER A 29 -17.96 -2.13 -10.10
N ALA A 30 -18.25 -1.88 -11.39
CA ALA A 30 -18.63 -0.56 -11.90
C ALA A 30 -20.04 -0.10 -11.49
N GLU A 31 -20.77 -0.90 -10.70
CA GLU A 31 -22.17 -0.66 -10.33
C GLU A 31 -22.32 0.42 -9.24
N HIS A 32 -21.24 0.73 -8.53
CA HIS A 32 -21.27 1.62 -7.37
C HIS A 32 -20.11 2.61 -7.39
N ASP A 33 -20.29 3.74 -6.71
CA ASP A 33 -19.23 4.72 -6.49
C ASP A 33 -18.03 4.10 -5.78
N PHE A 34 -16.83 4.50 -6.20
CA PHE A 34 -15.59 3.97 -5.66
C PHE A 34 -15.47 4.21 -4.15
N ASN A 35 -15.24 3.14 -3.40
CA ASN A 35 -15.07 3.19 -1.95
C ASN A 35 -13.74 2.56 -1.52
N ARG A 36 -12.69 3.38 -1.57
CA ARG A 36 -11.31 2.99 -1.21
C ARG A 36 -11.23 2.28 0.14
N ALA A 37 -11.79 2.86 1.19
CA ALA A 37 -11.70 2.31 2.54
C ALA A 37 -12.39 0.95 2.66
N LYS A 38 -13.54 0.76 1.99
CA LYS A 38 -14.22 -0.53 1.96
C LYS A 38 -13.39 -1.59 1.24
N LEU A 39 -12.72 -1.24 0.14
CA LEU A 39 -11.84 -2.17 -0.58
C LEU A 39 -10.64 -2.59 0.26
N PHE A 40 -10.06 -1.69 1.06
CA PHE A 40 -9.01 -2.04 2.03
C PHE A 40 -9.51 -3.04 3.09
N ASN A 41 -10.70 -2.82 3.65
CA ASN A 41 -11.28 -3.76 4.60
C ASN A 41 -11.56 -5.14 3.97
N ILE A 42 -12.03 -5.18 2.72
CA ILE A 42 -12.23 -6.42 1.97
C ILE A 42 -10.88 -7.12 1.74
N GLY A 43 -9.86 -6.38 1.30
CA GLY A 43 -8.53 -6.95 1.08
C GLY A 43 -7.92 -7.54 2.35
N PHE A 44 -8.06 -6.87 3.48
CA PHE A 44 -7.68 -7.42 4.78
C PHE A 44 -8.42 -8.73 5.09
N ALA A 45 -9.74 -8.74 4.92
CA ALA A 45 -10.57 -9.91 5.21
C ALA A 45 -10.26 -11.10 4.30
N GLU A 46 -10.06 -10.88 3.00
CA GLU A 46 -9.71 -11.94 2.04
C GLU A 46 -8.27 -12.45 2.25
N ALA A 47 -7.29 -11.56 2.42
CA ALA A 47 -5.91 -11.96 2.67
C ALA A 47 -5.78 -12.80 3.95
N THR A 48 -6.53 -12.47 5.00
CA THR A 48 -6.51 -13.22 6.27
C THR A 48 -7.09 -14.64 6.14
N LYS A 49 -7.95 -14.89 5.14
CA LYS A 49 -8.46 -16.26 4.88
C LYS A 49 -7.38 -17.15 4.28
N GLU A 50 -6.50 -16.60 3.47
CA GLU A 50 -5.41 -17.34 2.83
C GLU A 50 -4.15 -17.40 3.71
N LEU A 51 -3.81 -16.29 4.36
CA LEU A 51 -2.63 -16.11 5.20
C LEU A 51 -3.06 -15.81 6.64
N SER A 52 -3.53 -16.85 7.32
CA SER A 52 -4.08 -16.73 8.68
C SER A 52 -3.05 -16.24 9.73
N ASP A 53 -1.76 -16.35 9.42
CA ASP A 53 -0.63 -15.92 10.24
C ASP A 53 -0.01 -14.58 9.79
N ALA A 54 -0.63 -13.89 8.82
CA ALA A 54 -0.19 -12.57 8.39
C ALA A 54 -0.13 -11.58 9.56
N CYS A 55 1.09 -11.10 9.87
CA CYS A 55 1.34 -10.20 10.99
C CYS A 55 1.41 -8.71 10.60
N CYS A 56 1.32 -8.40 9.30
CA CYS A 56 1.46 -7.04 8.78
C CYS A 56 0.62 -6.84 7.53
N PHE A 57 -0.03 -5.67 7.43
CA PHE A 57 -0.83 -5.27 6.28
C PHE A 57 -0.40 -3.87 5.83
N VAL A 58 -0.15 -3.72 4.53
CA VAL A 58 0.18 -2.44 3.90
C VAL A 58 -0.96 -2.10 2.94
N PHE A 59 -1.64 -1.00 3.19
CA PHE A 59 -2.62 -0.42 2.28
C PHE A 59 -1.90 0.58 1.38
N HIS A 60 -2.16 0.50 0.07
CA HIS A 60 -1.35 1.23 -0.90
C HIS A 60 -2.19 1.63 -2.12
N ASP A 61 -2.12 2.90 -2.50
CA ASP A 61 -2.71 3.36 -3.76
C ASP A 61 -1.86 2.92 -4.97
N VAL A 62 -2.49 2.42 -6.03
CA VAL A 62 -1.80 1.83 -7.19
C VAL A 62 -0.99 2.83 -8.02
N ASP A 63 -1.20 4.13 -7.82
CA ASP A 63 -0.53 5.22 -8.54
C ASP A 63 0.59 5.88 -7.75
N LEU A 64 0.88 5.41 -6.53
CA LEU A 64 2.00 5.90 -5.73
C LEU A 64 3.20 4.96 -5.89
N LEU A 65 4.39 5.53 -6.04
CA LEU A 65 5.62 4.76 -6.18
C LEU A 65 6.67 5.28 -5.18
N PRO A 66 7.30 4.40 -4.37
CA PRO A 66 8.37 4.82 -3.49
C PRO A 66 9.63 5.20 -4.28
N GLU A 67 10.12 6.42 -4.08
CA GLU A 67 11.35 6.90 -4.74
C GLU A 67 12.65 6.34 -4.11
N SER A 68 12.58 5.82 -2.88
CA SER A 68 13.74 5.35 -2.13
C SER A 68 13.56 3.92 -1.62
N GLY A 69 14.56 3.08 -1.88
CA GLY A 69 14.66 1.72 -1.34
C GLY A 69 14.71 1.65 0.20
N ALA A 70 15.07 2.77 0.85
CA ALA A 70 15.11 2.89 2.30
C ALA A 70 13.71 2.99 2.94
N ASN A 71 12.65 3.21 2.16
CA ASN A 71 11.29 3.15 2.69
C ASN A 71 10.87 1.69 2.87
N LEU A 72 11.08 1.16 4.08
CA LEU A 72 10.80 -0.25 4.40
C LEU A 72 9.29 -0.54 4.38
N TYR A 73 8.84 -1.55 3.64
CA TYR A 73 7.44 -1.98 3.59
C TYR A 73 7.15 -3.01 4.70
N ALA A 74 7.36 -2.58 5.94
CA ALA A 74 7.19 -3.41 7.12
C ALA A 74 6.47 -2.64 8.24
N CYS A 75 5.69 -3.39 9.02
CA CYS A 75 4.97 -2.88 10.19
C CYS A 75 5.92 -2.67 11.37
N GLY A 76 5.59 -1.68 12.21
CA GLY A 76 6.27 -1.41 13.48
C GLY A 76 5.34 -1.60 14.68
N ARG A 77 5.74 -1.08 15.83
CA ARG A 77 4.92 -1.08 17.06
C ARG A 77 3.69 -0.15 16.98
N HIS A 78 3.71 0.81 16.06
CA HIS A 78 2.66 1.79 15.84
C HIS A 78 2.27 1.81 14.35
N PRO A 79 1.07 2.30 14.00
CA PRO A 79 0.70 2.54 12.61
C PRO A 79 1.76 3.39 11.91
N ARG A 80 2.13 3.01 10.70
CA ARG A 80 3.18 3.67 9.93
C ARG A 80 2.61 4.30 8.67
N HIS A 81 2.84 5.60 8.51
CA HIS A 81 2.55 6.31 7.27
C HIS A 81 3.74 6.17 6.32
N MET A 82 3.59 5.41 5.25
CA MET A 82 4.68 5.15 4.29
C MET A 82 4.79 6.25 3.21
N CYS A 83 3.82 7.16 3.13
CA CYS A 83 3.69 8.15 2.08
C CYS A 83 3.72 9.60 2.60
N ALA A 84 4.67 9.90 3.49
CA ALA A 84 4.74 11.19 4.18
C ALA A 84 5.31 12.34 3.33
N ALA A 85 6.02 12.02 2.25
CA ALA A 85 6.71 12.98 1.39
C ALA A 85 6.39 12.69 -0.09
N LEU A 86 5.24 13.20 -0.54
CA LEU A 86 4.77 13.08 -1.92
C LEU A 86 5.28 14.22 -2.80
N ASP A 87 5.64 13.92 -4.04
CA ASP A 87 6.05 14.89 -5.07
C ASP A 87 4.96 15.95 -5.33
N SER A 88 3.70 15.52 -5.39
CA SER A 88 2.51 16.37 -5.54
C SER A 88 2.32 17.35 -4.39
N PHE A 89 2.89 17.06 -3.21
CA PHE A 89 2.95 17.96 -2.06
C PHE A 89 4.33 18.60 -1.88
N ARG A 90 5.20 18.52 -2.89
CA ARG A 90 6.59 19.02 -2.88
C ARG A 90 7.40 18.47 -1.69
N TYR A 91 7.17 17.20 -1.37
CA TYR A 91 7.80 16.48 -0.26
C TYR A 91 7.52 17.11 1.13
N VAL A 92 6.43 17.87 1.26
CA VAL A 92 6.00 18.45 2.53
C VAL A 92 4.66 17.84 2.93
N LEU A 93 4.59 17.28 4.14
CA LEU A 93 3.35 16.77 4.68
C LEU A 93 2.35 17.92 4.90
N PRO A 94 1.15 17.89 4.27
CA PRO A 94 0.18 18.98 4.38
C PRO A 94 -0.28 19.29 5.80
N TYR A 95 -0.46 18.26 6.63
CA TYR A 95 -0.82 18.36 8.04
C TYR A 95 -0.42 17.08 8.80
N PRO A 96 -0.13 17.15 10.12
CA PRO A 96 0.42 16.02 10.88
C PRO A 96 -0.44 14.75 10.91
N GLU A 97 -1.75 14.90 10.82
CA GLU A 97 -2.72 13.80 10.92
C GLU A 97 -2.98 13.11 9.56
N LEU A 98 -2.37 13.57 8.47
CA LEU A 98 -2.54 12.93 7.17
C LEU A 98 -1.97 11.51 7.21
N PHE A 99 -2.82 10.52 6.92
CA PHE A 99 -2.46 9.10 6.90
C PHE A 99 -2.95 8.41 5.61
N GLY A 100 -3.11 9.20 4.54
CA GLY A 100 -3.53 8.74 3.21
C GLY A 100 -2.33 8.43 2.30
N GLY A 101 -2.65 7.84 1.15
CA GLY A 101 -1.68 7.18 0.26
C GLY A 101 -1.64 5.67 0.44
#